data_AF-A0A4R4K881-F1
#
_entry.id   AF-A0A4R4K881-F1
#
_cell.length_a   1.000
_cell.length_b   1.000
_cell.length_c   1.000
_cell.angle_alpha   90.00
_cell.angle_beta   90.00
_cell.angle_gamma   90.00
#
_symmetry.space_group_name_H-M   'P 1'
#
loop_
_entity.id
_entity.type
_entity.pdbx_description
1 polymer ?
#
loop_
_entity_poly.entity_id
_entity_poly.type
_entity_poly.pdbx_seq_one_letter_code
_entity_poly.pdbx_strand_id
1 'polypeptide(L)'
;MKKIMVFLFSLSLFLACQTAENNTPSALTSTIQTINDTDLIELKLPKGVKKQQVRWDKISNTVSFIANTQFSDMPNADLDKEGFYWSVPAAIKTVVIEKNVRITGGFRGMGNLAIEGKDRATSEIFGTNTKGWSLGPDGKTDPNTSCQNGAKGDDIVHDCEKWKYGAVSSSAPNTTTLLIKNLTITNARSYAITSFSTKIIMDGVHVRITRPLPDYHSNSDGISAGAGSIVKNSKFDCWDDAIKLYRDLTVENVTIVHNSNGAPFQLGWGNDNNVTNHSLKNILIEVKNQSYTNLALFSASLTSGKVTRNVTIDGLKVQYESTQKVRGTDPLPLFLMKSPDAVMNLNAQNVSMSAPIGLGGTGKVNLNICGSTEISNQYSCGNVSNVNGCGW
;
A
#
# COMPACT_ATOMS: atom_id res chain seq x y z
N MET A 1 27.19 -12.74 60.61
CA MET A 1 27.15 -11.47 59.85
C MET A 1 26.64 -11.77 58.44
N LYS A 2 25.36 -11.53 58.19
CA LYS A 2 24.68 -11.79 56.89
C LYS A 2 24.89 -10.59 55.98
N LYS A 3 25.49 -10.79 54.81
CA LYS A 3 25.61 -9.78 53.75
C LYS A 3 24.28 -9.69 53.00
N ILE A 4 23.66 -8.51 53.03
CA ILE A 4 22.48 -8.15 52.27
C ILE A 4 22.94 -7.73 50.87
N MET A 5 22.39 -8.38 49.85
CA MET A 5 22.63 -8.10 48.43
C MET A 5 21.50 -7.19 47.95
N VAL A 6 21.82 -5.93 47.62
CA VAL A 6 20.86 -4.94 47.12
C VAL A 6 20.81 -5.05 45.60
N PHE A 7 19.63 -5.38 45.05
CA PHE A 7 19.32 -5.27 43.64
C PHE A 7 18.90 -3.82 43.33
N LEU A 8 19.65 -3.13 42.46
CA LEU A 8 19.19 -1.90 41.82
C LEU A 8 18.32 -2.27 40.61
N PHE A 9 17.04 -1.93 40.67
CA PHE A 9 16.17 -1.85 39.49
C PHE A 9 16.28 -0.43 38.91
N SER A 10 16.76 -0.31 37.67
CA SER A 10 16.72 0.94 36.90
C SER A 10 15.30 1.16 36.37
N LEU A 11 14.59 2.11 36.96
CA LEU A 11 13.29 2.58 36.48
C LEU A 11 13.53 3.58 35.34
N SER A 12 13.32 3.14 34.10
CA SER A 12 13.44 4.00 32.92
C SER A 12 12.29 5.00 32.85
N LEU A 13 12.67 6.26 32.74
CA LEU A 13 11.87 7.47 32.71
C LEU A 13 10.94 7.50 31.47
N PHE A 14 9.62 7.40 31.68
CA PHE A 14 8.63 7.79 30.67
C PHE A 14 8.58 9.33 30.62
N LEU A 15 9.14 9.93 29.57
CA LEU A 15 9.01 11.36 29.32
C LEU A 15 7.65 11.62 28.68
N ALA A 16 6.69 12.03 29.51
CA ALA A 16 5.41 12.58 29.07
C ALA A 16 5.65 13.96 28.42
N CYS A 17 5.17 14.14 27.20
CA CYS A 17 5.17 15.41 26.49
C CYS A 17 3.79 16.08 26.66
N GLN A 18 3.72 17.08 27.54
CA GLN A 18 2.64 18.05 27.75
C GLN A 18 3.27 19.18 28.58
N THR A 19 3.16 20.48 28.33
CA THR A 19 2.16 21.32 27.66
C THR A 19 2.83 22.62 27.16
N ALA A 20 2.26 23.26 26.14
CA ALA A 20 2.33 24.71 25.97
C ALA A 20 0.94 25.20 25.56
N GLU A 21 0.37 26.05 26.39
CA GLU A 21 -0.98 26.58 26.33
C GLU A 21 -1.13 27.76 25.37
N ASN A 22 -2.30 27.77 24.71
CA ASN A 22 -3.22 28.90 24.52
C ASN A 22 -2.79 30.09 23.65
N ASN A 23 -3.18 29.99 22.37
CA ASN A 23 -3.84 31.09 21.67
C ASN A 23 -4.98 30.50 20.83
N THR A 24 -6.18 30.49 21.40
CA THR A 24 -7.40 29.96 20.78
C THR A 24 -7.96 30.97 19.77
N PRO A 25 -7.97 30.69 18.46
CA PRO A 25 -8.79 31.44 17.53
C PRO A 25 -10.25 31.15 17.84
N SER A 26 -11.08 32.20 17.89
CA SER A 26 -12.54 32.13 18.04
C SER A 26 -13.10 30.98 17.19
N ALA A 27 -13.56 29.93 17.85
CA ALA A 27 -14.16 28.78 17.20
C ALA A 27 -15.40 29.24 16.44
N LEU A 28 -15.31 29.29 15.12
CA LEU A 28 -16.48 29.16 14.26
C LEU A 28 -17.11 27.84 14.65
N THR A 29 -18.18 27.89 15.44
CA THR A 29 -19.04 26.75 15.73
C THR A 29 -19.57 26.28 14.39
N SER A 30 -18.93 25.27 13.79
CA SER A 30 -19.49 24.60 12.64
C SER A 30 -20.79 23.96 13.12
N THR A 31 -21.91 24.54 12.70
CA THR A 31 -23.21 23.93 12.87
C THR A 31 -23.18 22.63 12.08
N ILE A 32 -22.91 21.52 12.77
CA ILE A 32 -22.98 20.17 12.23
C ILE A 32 -24.44 19.94 11.84
N GLN A 33 -24.75 20.08 10.56
CA GLN A 33 -26.10 19.90 10.04
C GLN A 33 -26.34 18.44 9.67
N THR A 34 -27.53 17.94 10.02
CA THR A 34 -28.10 16.73 9.42
C THR A 34 -28.27 16.94 7.92
N ILE A 35 -27.82 15.96 7.12
CA ILE A 35 -27.88 16.02 5.65
C ILE A 35 -29.33 16.11 5.19
N ASN A 36 -29.68 17.16 4.45
CA ASN A 36 -30.99 17.31 3.83
C ASN A 36 -31.06 16.62 2.45
N ASP A 37 -32.24 16.56 1.82
CA ASP A 37 -32.40 15.91 0.51
C ASP A 37 -31.59 16.56 -0.62
N THR A 38 -31.43 17.88 -0.60
CA THR A 38 -30.65 18.58 -1.62
C THR A 38 -29.16 18.27 -1.53
N ASP A 39 -28.64 18.05 -0.32
CA ASP A 39 -27.25 17.67 -0.08
C ASP A 39 -26.94 16.29 -0.66
N LEU A 40 -27.90 15.35 -0.61
CA LEU A 40 -27.71 14.01 -1.17
C LEU A 40 -27.42 14.02 -2.67
N ILE A 41 -28.05 14.94 -3.41
CA ILE A 41 -27.86 15.07 -4.86
C ILE A 41 -26.43 15.54 -5.15
N GLU A 42 -25.93 16.49 -4.37
CA GLU A 42 -24.57 17.04 -4.52
C GLU A 42 -23.50 16.01 -4.16
N LEU A 43 -23.69 15.29 -3.05
CA LEU A 43 -22.73 14.32 -2.54
C LEU A 43 -22.62 13.06 -3.40
N LYS A 44 -23.68 12.72 -4.14
CA LYS A 44 -23.77 11.48 -4.94
C LYS A 44 -23.32 10.26 -4.12
N LEU A 45 -23.84 10.17 -2.89
CA LEU A 45 -23.48 9.07 -1.99
C LEU A 45 -23.85 7.72 -2.63
N PRO A 46 -23.06 6.65 -2.38
CA PRO A 46 -23.42 5.31 -2.82
C PRO A 46 -24.77 4.89 -2.25
N LYS A 47 -25.50 4.04 -2.98
CA LYS A 47 -26.88 3.66 -2.64
C LYS A 47 -27.04 3.01 -1.27
N GLY A 48 -26.02 2.26 -0.81
CA GLY A 48 -26.01 1.63 0.50
C GLY A 48 -25.81 2.60 1.68
N VAL A 49 -25.39 3.84 1.42
CA VAL A 49 -25.13 4.84 2.46
C VAL A 49 -26.42 5.50 2.93
N LYS A 50 -26.67 5.44 4.22
CA LYS A 50 -27.82 6.05 4.88
C LYS A 50 -27.46 7.42 5.45
N LYS A 51 -28.37 8.39 5.37
CA LYS A 51 -28.17 9.78 5.84
C LYS A 51 -27.61 9.88 7.26
N GLN A 52 -28.09 9.04 8.17
CA GLN A 52 -27.67 9.03 9.57
C GLN A 52 -26.22 8.55 9.80
N GLN A 53 -25.57 7.97 8.78
CA GLN A 53 -24.19 7.49 8.86
C GLN A 53 -23.18 8.55 8.45
N VAL A 54 -23.63 9.70 7.95
CA VAL A 54 -22.79 10.73 7.34
C VAL A 54 -23.13 12.13 7.85
N ARG A 55 -22.12 12.99 7.88
CA ARG A 55 -22.24 14.44 8.11
C ARG A 55 -21.61 15.17 6.94
N TRP A 56 -22.16 16.33 6.60
CA TRP A 56 -21.63 17.19 5.54
C TRP A 56 -21.37 18.59 6.09
N ASP A 57 -20.12 19.01 6.00
CA ASP A 57 -19.74 20.41 6.22
C ASP A 57 -19.52 21.09 4.87
N LYS A 58 -20.51 21.87 4.44
CA LYS A 58 -20.49 22.63 3.20
C LYS A 58 -19.38 23.68 3.15
N ILE A 59 -19.01 24.25 4.29
CA ILE A 59 -18.02 25.35 4.32
C ILE A 59 -16.65 24.79 3.97
N SER A 60 -16.28 23.64 4.53
CA SER A 60 -15.01 22.97 4.26
C SER A 60 -15.06 21.95 3.13
N ASN A 61 -16.24 21.67 2.59
CA ASN A 61 -16.50 20.57 1.65
C ASN A 61 -16.03 19.21 2.20
N THR A 62 -16.38 18.92 3.46
CA THR A 62 -15.97 17.71 4.17
C THR A 62 -17.14 16.77 4.44
N VAL A 63 -17.07 15.54 3.91
CA VAL A 63 -17.98 14.44 4.31
C VAL A 63 -17.34 13.65 5.42
N SER A 64 -18.06 13.42 6.53
CA SER A 64 -17.60 12.56 7.62
C SER A 64 -18.51 11.35 7.77
N PHE A 65 -17.97 10.14 7.69
CA PHE A 65 -18.67 8.90 8.05
C PHE A 65 -18.56 8.69 9.56
N ILE A 66 -19.70 8.69 10.24
CA ILE A 66 -19.81 8.65 11.70
C ILE A 66 -20.32 7.30 12.23
N ALA A 67 -20.61 6.35 11.34
CA ALA A 67 -21.04 5.01 11.67
C ALA A 67 -20.62 4.02 10.58
N ASN A 68 -20.54 2.74 10.93
CA ASN A 68 -20.23 1.67 9.97
C ASN A 68 -21.16 1.76 8.76
N THR A 69 -20.59 1.72 7.57
CA THR A 69 -21.29 2.01 6.33
C THR A 69 -20.93 1.01 5.25
N GLN A 70 -21.94 0.57 4.49
CA GLN A 70 -21.81 -0.29 3.31
C GLN A 70 -22.12 0.57 2.08
N PHE A 71 -21.26 0.58 1.06
CA PHE A 71 -21.52 1.38 -0.15
C PHE A 71 -22.52 0.72 -1.09
N SER A 72 -22.45 -0.60 -1.23
CA SER A 72 -23.41 -1.37 -2.01
C SER A 72 -24.72 -1.56 -1.24
N ASP A 73 -25.85 -1.49 -1.96
CA ASP A 73 -27.18 -1.87 -1.48
C ASP A 73 -27.57 -3.32 -1.87
N MET A 74 -26.69 -4.03 -2.58
CA MET A 74 -26.94 -5.43 -2.95
C MET A 74 -26.83 -6.37 -1.74
N PRO A 75 -27.65 -7.44 -1.68
CA PRO A 75 -27.54 -8.46 -0.63
C PRO A 75 -26.16 -9.10 -0.55
N ASN A 76 -25.54 -9.34 -1.72
CA ASN A 76 -24.14 -9.71 -1.83
C ASN A 76 -23.37 -8.58 -2.50
N ALA A 77 -22.70 -7.76 -1.69
CA ALA A 77 -21.93 -6.63 -2.19
C ALA A 77 -20.80 -7.06 -3.12
N ASP A 78 -20.23 -8.26 -2.99
CA ASP A 78 -19.14 -8.74 -3.87
C ASP A 78 -19.54 -8.82 -5.34
N LEU A 79 -20.83 -9.00 -5.62
CA LEU A 79 -21.35 -8.97 -6.99
C LEU A 79 -21.59 -7.54 -7.50
N ASP A 80 -21.64 -6.55 -6.61
CA ASP A 80 -21.77 -5.15 -6.96
C ASP A 80 -20.41 -4.57 -7.35
N LYS A 81 -20.07 -4.68 -8.63
CA LYS A 81 -18.78 -4.24 -9.15
C LYS A 81 -18.57 -2.73 -9.01
N GLU A 82 -19.60 -1.93 -9.30
CA GLU A 82 -19.49 -0.47 -9.36
C GLU A 82 -20.11 0.23 -8.15
N GLY A 83 -21.25 -0.24 -7.64
CA GLY A 83 -21.91 0.34 -6.47
C GLY A 83 -21.16 0.12 -5.15
N PHE A 84 -20.16 -0.78 -5.15
CA PHE A 84 -19.18 -0.88 -4.06
C PHE A 84 -18.23 0.31 -3.97
N TYR A 85 -18.12 1.13 -5.02
CA TYR A 85 -17.20 2.25 -5.08
C TYR A 85 -17.95 3.58 -5.08
N TRP A 86 -17.41 4.54 -4.34
CA TRP A 86 -17.85 5.92 -4.43
C TRP A 86 -16.91 6.72 -5.31
N SER A 87 -17.39 7.15 -6.47
CA SER A 87 -16.74 8.17 -7.29
C SER A 87 -16.93 9.54 -6.65
N VAL A 88 -16.05 9.88 -5.72
CA VAL A 88 -16.13 11.07 -4.87
C VAL A 88 -16.14 12.31 -5.76
N PRO A 89 -17.22 13.11 -5.78
CA PRO A 89 -17.29 14.32 -6.59
C PRO A 89 -16.13 15.27 -6.28
N ALA A 90 -15.56 15.90 -7.31
CA ALA A 90 -14.44 16.84 -7.17
C ALA A 90 -14.76 18.09 -6.32
N ALA A 91 -16.04 18.35 -6.05
CA ALA A 91 -16.48 19.38 -5.11
C ALA A 91 -16.08 19.04 -3.66
N ILE A 92 -16.12 17.76 -3.30
CA ILE A 92 -15.72 17.26 -1.97
C ILE A 92 -14.19 17.30 -1.89
N LYS A 93 -13.68 17.95 -0.84
CA LYS A 93 -12.24 18.11 -0.61
C LYS A 93 -11.71 17.13 0.41
N THR A 94 -12.55 16.73 1.35
CA THR A 94 -12.16 15.82 2.42
C THR A 94 -13.24 14.79 2.69
N VAL A 95 -12.82 13.55 2.84
CA VAL A 95 -13.59 12.45 3.41
C VAL A 95 -12.93 12.07 4.73
N VAL A 96 -13.72 12.05 5.80
CA VAL A 96 -13.31 11.64 7.14
C VAL A 96 -13.98 10.32 7.49
N ILE A 97 -13.22 9.36 8.00
CA ILE A 97 -13.72 8.15 8.64
C ILE A 97 -13.50 8.33 10.14
N GLU A 98 -14.57 8.44 10.92
CA GLU A 98 -14.48 8.62 12.38
C GLU A 98 -13.83 7.41 13.08
N LYS A 99 -13.54 7.56 14.37
CA LYS A 99 -13.03 6.45 15.19
C LYS A 99 -14.07 5.35 15.28
N ASN A 100 -13.62 4.09 15.30
CA ASN A 100 -14.48 2.90 15.34
C ASN A 100 -15.50 2.82 14.18
N VAL A 101 -15.15 3.39 13.02
CA VAL A 101 -15.97 3.33 11.81
C VAL A 101 -15.27 2.50 10.76
N ARG A 102 -15.98 1.48 10.27
CA ARG A 102 -15.65 0.69 9.09
C ARG A 102 -16.50 1.12 7.90
N ILE A 103 -15.84 1.40 6.79
CA ILE A 103 -16.46 1.56 5.47
C ILE A 103 -16.25 0.27 4.68
N THR A 104 -17.31 -0.47 4.41
CA THR A 104 -17.29 -1.58 3.46
C THR A 104 -17.54 -1.04 2.06
N GLY A 105 -16.46 -0.75 1.34
CA GLY A 105 -16.49 -0.04 0.06
C GLY A 105 -15.10 0.39 -0.40
N GLY A 106 -15.03 1.08 -1.53
CA GLY A 106 -13.82 1.75 -2.02
C GLY A 106 -14.08 3.19 -2.46
N PHE A 107 -13.03 4.01 -2.46
CA PHE A 107 -13.11 5.42 -2.88
C PHE A 107 -12.40 5.62 -4.22
N ARG A 108 -13.05 6.33 -5.14
CA ARG A 108 -12.48 6.75 -6.41
C ARG A 108 -12.37 8.28 -6.42
N GLY A 109 -11.15 8.78 -6.32
CA GLY A 109 -10.90 10.23 -6.33
C GLY A 109 -11.03 10.80 -7.74
N MET A 110 -11.98 11.72 -7.93
CA MET A 110 -12.21 12.41 -9.21
C MET A 110 -11.50 13.77 -9.33
N GLY A 111 -10.76 14.17 -8.31
CA GLY A 111 -10.06 15.44 -8.18
C GLY A 111 -9.21 15.48 -6.91
N ASN A 112 -8.73 16.66 -6.53
CA ASN A 112 -7.97 16.81 -5.28
C ASN A 112 -8.84 16.42 -4.09
N LEU A 113 -8.40 15.43 -3.32
CA LEU A 113 -9.18 14.83 -2.26
C LEU A 113 -8.26 14.32 -1.14
N ALA A 114 -8.65 14.59 0.10
CA ALA A 114 -8.11 13.94 1.28
C ALA A 114 -9.07 12.87 1.79
N ILE A 115 -8.56 11.69 2.15
CA ILE A 115 -9.27 10.62 2.83
C ILE A 115 -8.55 10.36 4.15
N GLU A 116 -9.18 10.66 5.27
CA GLU A 116 -8.54 10.68 6.57
C GLU A 116 -9.31 9.83 7.58
N GLY A 117 -8.62 8.89 8.22
CA GLY A 117 -9.12 8.26 9.44
C GLY A 117 -8.83 9.14 10.66
N LYS A 118 -9.78 9.21 11.60
CA LYS A 118 -9.53 9.87 12.90
C LYS A 118 -8.67 9.02 13.84
N ASP A 119 -8.54 7.74 13.56
CA ASP A 119 -7.70 6.82 14.31
C ASP A 119 -7.27 5.64 13.43
N ARG A 120 -5.96 5.48 13.20
CA ARG A 120 -5.42 4.46 12.29
C ARG A 120 -5.89 3.04 12.59
N ALA A 121 -6.06 2.69 13.86
CA ALA A 121 -6.42 1.34 14.27
C ALA A 121 -7.92 1.03 14.10
N THR A 122 -8.78 2.05 14.13
CA THR A 122 -10.24 1.88 14.21
C THR A 122 -11.02 2.58 13.09
N SER A 123 -10.39 3.45 12.32
CA SER A 123 -10.92 4.01 11.07
C SER A 123 -10.50 3.11 9.91
N GLU A 124 -11.46 2.38 9.33
CA GLU A 124 -11.17 1.26 8.43
C GLU A 124 -11.88 1.40 7.07
N ILE A 125 -11.16 1.08 6.01
CA ILE A 125 -11.71 0.74 4.70
C ILE A 125 -11.61 -0.78 4.55
N PHE A 126 -12.75 -1.45 4.45
CA PHE A 126 -12.85 -2.89 4.32
C PHE A 126 -13.34 -3.26 2.91
N GLY A 127 -12.60 -4.14 2.24
CA GLY A 127 -12.95 -4.63 0.91
C GLY A 127 -13.92 -5.83 0.96
N THR A 128 -13.36 -7.03 1.06
CA THR A 128 -14.13 -8.28 1.03
C THR A 128 -13.40 -9.42 1.73
N ASN A 129 -14.13 -10.41 2.25
CA ASN A 129 -13.54 -11.67 2.69
C ASN A 129 -13.31 -12.67 1.55
N THR A 130 -13.84 -12.40 0.36
CA THR A 130 -13.70 -13.28 -0.80
C THR A 130 -12.27 -13.27 -1.30
N LYS A 131 -11.69 -14.47 -1.38
CA LYS A 131 -10.38 -14.73 -1.97
C LYS A 131 -10.52 -14.84 -3.48
N GLY A 132 -9.58 -14.25 -4.22
CA GLY A 132 -9.65 -14.23 -5.66
C GLY A 132 -10.90 -13.57 -6.18
N TRP A 133 -11.39 -12.48 -5.54
CA TRP A 133 -12.65 -11.83 -5.85
C TRP A 133 -12.91 -11.64 -7.36
N SER A 134 -11.87 -11.34 -8.13
CA SER A 134 -11.96 -11.18 -9.57
C SER A 134 -12.41 -12.42 -10.34
N LEU A 135 -12.17 -13.62 -9.78
CA LEU A 135 -12.37 -14.92 -10.41
C LEU A 135 -13.77 -15.51 -10.20
N GLY A 136 -14.71 -14.72 -9.67
CA GLY A 136 -16.05 -15.21 -9.41
C GLY A 136 -16.14 -16.25 -8.28
N PRO A 137 -17.34 -16.84 -8.10
CA PRO A 137 -17.60 -17.83 -7.06
C PRO A 137 -16.80 -19.14 -7.18
N ASP A 138 -16.44 -19.57 -8.39
CA ASP A 138 -15.72 -20.84 -8.59
C ASP A 138 -14.20 -20.73 -8.33
N GLY A 139 -13.68 -19.49 -8.28
CA GLY A 139 -12.29 -19.17 -7.99
C GLY A 139 -11.32 -19.53 -9.11
N LYS A 140 -11.79 -19.68 -10.35
CA LYS A 140 -11.00 -20.06 -11.53
C LYS A 140 -11.15 -19.00 -12.60
N THR A 141 -10.10 -18.84 -13.40
CA THR A 141 -10.17 -17.97 -14.58
C THR A 141 -10.97 -18.66 -15.67
N ASP A 142 -11.99 -17.97 -16.17
CA ASP A 142 -12.82 -18.50 -17.24
C ASP A 142 -12.10 -18.53 -18.59
N PRO A 143 -12.45 -19.50 -19.47
CA PRO A 143 -11.95 -19.52 -20.83
C PRO A 143 -12.23 -18.21 -21.58
N ASN A 144 -11.21 -17.72 -22.29
CA ASN A 144 -11.25 -16.50 -23.11
C ASN A 144 -11.30 -15.17 -22.33
N THR A 145 -11.27 -15.19 -20.99
CA THR A 145 -11.04 -14.00 -20.17
C THR A 145 -9.68 -13.40 -20.55
N SER A 146 -9.67 -12.18 -21.08
CA SER A 146 -8.46 -11.50 -21.58
C SER A 146 -8.59 -9.98 -21.54
N CYS A 147 -7.48 -9.25 -21.77
CA CYS A 147 -7.52 -7.78 -21.82
C CYS A 147 -8.44 -7.25 -22.91
N GLN A 148 -8.47 -7.96 -24.03
CA GLN A 148 -9.23 -7.60 -25.22
C GLN A 148 -10.71 -7.97 -25.07
N ASN A 149 -10.99 -9.11 -24.44
CA ASN A 149 -12.35 -9.66 -24.38
C ASN A 149 -13.08 -9.30 -23.06
N GLY A 150 -12.37 -8.77 -22.06
CA GLY A 150 -12.87 -8.58 -20.71
C GLY A 150 -13.06 -9.91 -19.96
N ALA A 151 -13.75 -9.84 -18.81
CA ALA A 151 -14.16 -11.01 -18.05
C ALA A 151 -15.19 -11.86 -18.83
N LYS A 152 -15.17 -13.17 -18.64
CA LYS A 152 -16.12 -14.16 -19.20
C LYS A 152 -16.71 -15.00 -18.07
N GLY A 153 -17.71 -15.82 -18.40
CA GLY A 153 -18.36 -16.74 -17.45
C GLY A 153 -18.79 -16.04 -16.15
N ASP A 154 -18.29 -16.52 -15.02
CA ASP A 154 -18.49 -15.98 -13.68
C ASP A 154 -17.34 -15.11 -13.16
N ASP A 155 -16.23 -14.95 -13.90
CA ASP A 155 -15.21 -13.93 -13.61
C ASP A 155 -15.86 -12.53 -13.46
N ILE A 156 -15.55 -11.84 -12.35
CA ILE A 156 -16.09 -10.50 -12.08
C ILE A 156 -15.29 -9.43 -12.85
N VAL A 157 -13.96 -9.56 -12.89
CA VAL A 157 -13.06 -8.63 -13.57
C VAL A 157 -11.87 -9.35 -14.19
N HIS A 158 -11.48 -8.93 -15.41
CA HIS A 158 -10.25 -9.41 -16.01
C HIS A 158 -9.02 -8.78 -15.31
N ASP A 159 -7.87 -9.46 -15.39
CA ASP A 159 -6.61 -9.04 -14.76
C ASP A 159 -6.21 -7.59 -15.07
N CYS A 160 -6.36 -7.17 -16.33
CA CYS A 160 -6.04 -5.80 -16.77
C CYS A 160 -7.03 -4.73 -16.29
N GLU A 161 -8.08 -5.10 -15.57
CA GLU A 161 -9.05 -4.17 -15.01
C GLU A 161 -8.95 -4.08 -13.49
N LYS A 162 -8.28 -5.04 -12.84
CA LYS A 162 -8.16 -5.13 -11.37
C LYS A 162 -7.65 -3.84 -10.75
N TRP A 163 -6.70 -3.16 -11.41
CA TRP A 163 -6.19 -1.87 -10.95
C TRP A 163 -7.28 -0.80 -10.71
N LYS A 164 -8.44 -0.88 -11.36
CA LYS A 164 -9.57 0.06 -11.16
C LYS A 164 -10.27 -0.15 -9.81
N TYR A 165 -10.14 -1.35 -9.25
CA TYR A 165 -10.90 -1.87 -8.11
C TYR A 165 -10.05 -1.92 -6.84
N GLY A 166 -9.19 -0.91 -6.67
CA GLY A 166 -8.45 -0.73 -5.44
C GLY A 166 -9.29 -0.07 -4.34
N ALA A 167 -8.97 -0.30 -3.06
CA ALA A 167 -9.71 0.30 -1.95
C ALA A 167 -9.72 1.84 -2.01
N VAL A 168 -8.60 2.43 -2.45
CA VAL A 168 -8.57 3.81 -2.95
C VAL A 168 -7.97 3.81 -4.36
N SER A 169 -8.68 4.37 -5.33
CA SER A 169 -8.16 4.50 -6.69
C SER A 169 -8.42 5.87 -7.33
N SER A 170 -7.70 6.19 -8.39
CA SER A 170 -7.95 7.39 -9.17
C SER A 170 -7.51 7.28 -10.63
N SER A 171 -8.37 7.78 -11.50
CA SER A 171 -8.10 8.06 -12.91
C SER A 171 -7.97 9.57 -13.19
N ALA A 172 -7.84 10.39 -12.14
CA ALA A 172 -7.74 11.84 -12.30
C ALA A 172 -6.41 12.25 -12.99
N PRO A 173 -6.35 13.43 -13.62
CA PRO A 173 -5.13 13.92 -14.26
C PRO A 173 -3.93 13.97 -13.30
N ASN A 174 -2.71 13.99 -13.85
CA ASN A 174 -1.48 14.06 -13.07
C ASN A 174 -1.27 15.38 -12.30
N THR A 175 -2.11 16.39 -12.53
CA THR A 175 -2.18 17.63 -11.75
C THR A 175 -2.96 17.46 -10.43
N THR A 176 -3.59 16.30 -10.24
CA THR A 176 -4.37 15.97 -9.05
C THR A 176 -3.51 15.28 -8.00
N THR A 177 -3.77 15.60 -6.73
CA THR A 177 -3.18 14.93 -5.56
C THR A 177 -4.28 14.29 -4.71
N LEU A 178 -4.11 13.02 -4.39
CA LEU A 178 -4.86 12.35 -3.33
C LEU A 178 -4.03 12.27 -2.06
N LEU A 179 -4.61 12.65 -0.93
CA LEU A 179 -4.03 12.46 0.39
C LEU A 179 -4.77 11.32 1.09
N ILE A 180 -4.05 10.36 1.65
CA ILE A 180 -4.64 9.24 2.40
C ILE A 180 -3.92 9.15 3.74
N LYS A 181 -4.65 9.27 4.84
CA LYS A 181 -4.02 9.41 6.17
C LYS A 181 -4.70 8.61 7.27
N ASN A 182 -3.87 8.12 8.19
CA ASN A 182 -4.27 7.68 9.54
C ASN A 182 -5.45 6.69 9.55
N LEU A 183 -5.41 5.66 8.69
CA LEU A 183 -6.46 4.64 8.55
C LEU A 183 -5.88 3.26 8.25
N THR A 184 -6.72 2.23 8.39
CA THR A 184 -6.39 0.86 7.95
C THR A 184 -7.22 0.47 6.74
N ILE A 185 -6.59 -0.18 5.75
CA ILE A 185 -7.22 -0.84 4.62
C ILE A 185 -7.12 -2.34 4.86
N THR A 186 -8.27 -3.01 5.02
CA THR A 186 -8.36 -4.44 5.25
C THR A 186 -9.00 -5.15 4.06
N ASN A 187 -8.34 -6.21 3.58
CA ASN A 187 -8.84 -7.10 2.54
C ASN A 187 -9.41 -6.37 1.32
N ALA A 188 -8.65 -5.46 0.72
CA ALA A 188 -9.04 -4.83 -0.53
C ALA A 188 -9.45 -5.90 -1.58
N ARG A 189 -10.46 -5.58 -2.40
CA ARG A 189 -10.94 -6.48 -3.47
C ARG A 189 -9.83 -6.87 -4.43
N SER A 190 -9.01 -5.88 -4.77
CA SER A 190 -7.74 -6.11 -5.43
C SER A 190 -6.63 -5.33 -4.74
N TYR A 191 -6.14 -4.27 -5.35
CA TYR A 191 -5.07 -3.43 -4.86
C TYR A 191 -5.54 -2.66 -3.62
N ALA A 192 -4.66 -2.34 -2.68
CA ALA A 192 -5.03 -1.40 -1.62
C ALA A 192 -5.15 0.02 -2.19
N ILE A 193 -4.15 0.48 -2.95
CA ILE A 193 -4.11 1.84 -3.50
C ILE A 193 -3.61 1.82 -4.95
N THR A 194 -4.36 2.44 -5.87
CA THR A 194 -4.01 2.48 -7.30
C THR A 194 -4.26 3.81 -8.00
N SER A 195 -3.24 4.31 -8.70
CA SER A 195 -3.38 5.28 -9.78
C SER A 195 -2.23 5.14 -10.78
N PHE A 196 -2.49 5.50 -12.04
CA PHE A 196 -1.44 5.58 -13.07
C PHE A 196 -0.85 6.99 -13.22
N SER A 197 -1.66 8.02 -12.99
CA SER A 197 -1.32 9.42 -13.26
C SER A 197 -1.34 10.28 -12.01
N THR A 198 -2.29 10.04 -11.11
CA THR A 198 -2.53 10.89 -9.95
C THR A 198 -1.45 10.70 -8.90
N LYS A 199 -0.94 11.81 -8.37
CA LYS A 199 -0.01 11.79 -7.25
C LYS A 199 -0.76 11.35 -5.98
N ILE A 200 -0.18 10.43 -5.24
CA ILE A 200 -0.72 9.97 -3.95
C ILE A 200 0.27 10.31 -2.85
N ILE A 201 -0.22 10.94 -1.79
CA ILE A 201 0.50 11.18 -0.53
C ILE A 201 -0.18 10.33 0.54
N MET A 202 0.46 9.24 0.92
CA MET A 202 0.02 8.29 1.94
C MET A 202 0.84 8.49 3.21
N ASP A 203 0.19 8.69 4.35
CA ASP A 203 0.87 8.89 5.64
C ASP A 203 0.10 8.23 6.80
N GLY A 204 0.74 7.31 7.52
CA GLY A 204 0.08 6.65 8.65
C GLY A 204 -0.99 5.66 8.20
N VAL A 205 -0.77 4.91 7.11
CA VAL A 205 -1.78 4.00 6.57
C VAL A 205 -1.31 2.56 6.63
N HIS A 206 -2.16 1.67 7.12
CA HIS A 206 -1.87 0.24 7.22
C HIS A 206 -2.67 -0.55 6.18
N VAL A 207 -2.01 -1.44 5.45
CA VAL A 207 -2.64 -2.38 4.53
C VAL A 207 -2.53 -3.77 5.14
N ARG A 208 -3.67 -4.44 5.32
CA ARG A 208 -3.74 -5.74 5.99
C ARG A 208 -4.58 -6.73 5.20
N ILE A 209 -4.00 -7.89 4.93
CA ILE A 209 -4.73 -9.05 4.40
C ILE A 209 -4.93 -10.07 5.51
N THR A 210 -6.17 -10.23 5.94
CA THR A 210 -6.62 -11.24 6.92
C THR A 210 -7.31 -12.44 6.26
N ARG A 211 -7.48 -12.42 4.92
CA ARG A 211 -7.99 -13.58 4.17
C ARG A 211 -7.08 -14.81 4.39
N PRO A 212 -7.64 -16.04 4.38
CA PRO A 212 -6.86 -17.26 4.55
C PRO A 212 -5.73 -17.37 3.52
N LEU A 213 -4.58 -17.88 3.96
CA LEU A 213 -3.39 -17.99 3.13
C LEU A 213 -3.52 -19.14 2.11
N PRO A 214 -2.96 -19.00 0.90
CA PRO A 214 -2.46 -17.76 0.31
C PRO A 214 -3.59 -16.93 -0.35
N ASP A 215 -3.43 -15.61 -0.52
CA ASP A 215 -4.45 -14.71 -1.13
C ASP A 215 -3.94 -13.92 -2.34
N TYR A 216 -2.93 -14.43 -3.05
CA TYR A 216 -2.41 -13.76 -4.23
C TYR A 216 -3.41 -13.69 -5.39
N HIS A 217 -4.42 -14.57 -5.42
CA HIS A 217 -5.45 -14.55 -6.47
C HIS A 217 -6.31 -13.28 -6.46
N SER A 218 -6.36 -12.58 -5.33
CA SER A 218 -7.07 -11.30 -5.25
C SER A 218 -6.28 -10.15 -5.89
N ASN A 219 -4.98 -10.31 -6.23
CA ASN A 219 -4.08 -9.19 -6.52
C ASN A 219 -4.08 -8.17 -5.39
N SER A 220 -3.78 -8.67 -4.19
CA SER A 220 -3.72 -7.90 -2.94
C SER A 220 -2.43 -7.09 -2.83
N ASP A 221 -2.13 -6.36 -3.91
CA ASP A 221 -1.03 -5.43 -4.05
C ASP A 221 -1.17 -4.27 -3.05
N GLY A 222 -0.05 -3.67 -2.66
CA GLY A 222 -0.05 -2.49 -1.80
C GLY A 222 -0.37 -1.23 -2.59
N ILE A 223 0.66 -0.57 -3.13
CA ILE A 223 0.50 0.72 -3.83
C ILE A 223 1.19 0.75 -5.20
N SER A 224 0.44 1.30 -6.16
CA SER A 224 0.94 1.85 -7.42
C SER A 224 0.37 3.25 -7.60
N ALA A 225 1.20 4.25 -7.88
CA ALA A 225 0.77 5.64 -7.94
C ALA A 225 1.49 6.44 -9.05
N GLY A 226 0.98 7.64 -9.34
CA GLY A 226 1.60 8.58 -10.27
C GLY A 226 2.94 9.15 -9.76
N ALA A 227 3.65 9.86 -10.64
CA ALA A 227 4.97 10.42 -10.31
C ALA A 227 4.91 11.47 -9.19
N GLY A 228 5.97 11.51 -8.38
CA GLY A 228 6.09 12.43 -7.24
C GLY A 228 5.26 12.00 -6.02
N SER A 229 4.78 10.76 -6.00
CA SER A 229 4.03 10.19 -4.88
C SER A 229 4.91 9.93 -3.66
N ILE A 230 4.29 9.91 -2.49
CA ILE A 230 4.96 9.84 -1.20
C ILE A 230 4.24 8.80 -0.33
N VAL A 231 4.99 7.89 0.28
CA VAL A 231 4.48 6.88 1.24
C VAL A 231 5.26 7.01 2.53
N LYS A 232 4.58 7.32 3.64
CA LYS A 232 5.20 7.50 4.95
C LYS A 232 4.50 6.76 6.06
N ASN A 233 5.28 6.36 7.07
CA ASN A 233 4.76 5.87 8.36
C ASN A 233 3.70 4.77 8.19
N SER A 234 3.97 3.82 7.29
CA SER A 234 2.96 2.88 6.78
C SER A 234 3.45 1.44 6.87
N LYS A 235 2.51 0.49 6.94
CA LYS A 235 2.81 -0.94 6.99
C LYS A 235 1.98 -1.71 5.97
N PHE A 236 2.61 -2.61 5.22
CA PHE A 236 1.97 -3.40 4.17
C PHE A 236 2.09 -4.90 4.48
N ASP A 237 0.96 -5.58 4.71
CA ASP A 237 0.85 -7.04 4.70
C ASP A 237 0.03 -7.46 3.48
N CYS A 238 0.73 -7.61 2.35
CA CYS A 238 0.19 -7.86 1.01
C CYS A 238 0.58 -9.27 0.53
N TRP A 239 -0.29 -9.92 -0.24
CA TRP A 239 0.02 -11.21 -0.89
C TRP A 239 0.40 -11.05 -2.37
N ASP A 240 0.71 -9.83 -2.79
CA ASP A 240 1.30 -9.51 -4.08
C ASP A 240 2.26 -8.30 -3.90
N ASP A 241 2.65 -7.66 -5.00
CA ASP A 241 3.60 -6.56 -5.01
C ASP A 241 3.23 -5.45 -4.01
N ALA A 242 4.09 -5.19 -3.04
CA ALA A 242 3.78 -4.23 -1.97
C ALA A 242 3.94 -2.78 -2.44
N ILE A 243 5.07 -2.43 -3.05
CA ILE A 243 5.31 -1.08 -3.59
C ILE A 243 5.81 -1.20 -5.03
N LYS A 244 5.02 -0.67 -5.97
CA LYS A 244 5.39 -0.65 -7.40
C LYS A 244 6.16 0.62 -7.74
N LEU A 245 7.47 0.48 -7.96
CA LEU A 245 8.40 1.55 -8.33
C LEU A 245 8.30 1.87 -9.83
N TYR A 246 7.08 2.16 -10.31
CA TYR A 246 6.82 2.42 -11.73
C TYR A 246 6.89 3.89 -12.10
N ARG A 247 6.81 4.78 -11.10
CA ARG A 247 6.87 6.23 -11.22
C ARG A 247 7.63 6.77 -10.02
N ASP A 248 8.17 7.98 -10.14
CA ASP A 248 8.98 8.59 -9.09
C ASP A 248 8.27 8.56 -7.74
N LEU A 249 8.93 7.97 -6.73
CA LEU A 249 8.35 7.68 -5.42
C LEU A 249 9.32 8.00 -4.30
N THR A 250 8.83 8.62 -3.25
CA THR A 250 9.54 8.72 -1.97
C THR A 250 8.85 7.83 -0.93
N VAL A 251 9.59 6.93 -0.31
CA VAL A 251 9.10 5.98 0.70
C VAL A 251 9.93 6.17 1.96
N GLU A 252 9.28 6.48 3.09
CA GLU A 252 9.97 6.76 4.35
C GLU A 252 9.27 6.10 5.53
N ASN A 253 10.02 5.43 6.41
CA ASN A 253 9.50 4.81 7.61
C ASN A 253 8.37 3.81 7.30
N VAL A 254 8.73 2.74 6.56
CA VAL A 254 7.76 1.75 6.08
C VAL A 254 8.20 0.34 6.48
N THR A 255 7.21 -0.46 6.87
CA THR A 255 7.40 -1.92 7.05
C THR A 255 6.63 -2.68 5.98
N ILE A 256 7.25 -3.68 5.37
CA ILE A 256 6.60 -4.59 4.42
C ILE A 256 6.70 -6.02 4.96
N VAL A 257 5.57 -6.69 5.12
CA VAL A 257 5.51 -8.13 5.37
C VAL A 257 5.57 -8.84 4.03
N HIS A 258 6.70 -9.46 3.74
CA HIS A 258 6.92 -10.18 2.49
C HIS A 258 6.38 -11.61 2.62
N ASN A 259 5.19 -11.82 2.05
CA ASN A 259 4.54 -13.12 1.92
C ASN A 259 5.12 -13.92 0.72
N SER A 260 4.51 -15.07 0.39
CA SER A 260 5.03 -15.99 -0.65
C SER A 260 4.91 -15.47 -2.09
N ASN A 261 4.12 -14.42 -2.34
CA ASN A 261 3.84 -13.91 -3.68
C ASN A 261 3.96 -12.38 -3.72
N GLY A 262 4.49 -11.86 -4.83
CA GLY A 262 4.79 -10.45 -5.03
C GLY A 262 6.20 -10.08 -4.59
N ALA A 263 6.67 -8.90 -5.02
CA ALA A 263 7.92 -8.32 -4.53
C ALA A 263 7.62 -7.21 -3.49
N PRO A 264 8.49 -7.01 -2.47
CA PRO A 264 8.45 -5.79 -1.68
C PRO A 264 8.58 -4.54 -2.56
N PHE A 265 9.51 -4.57 -3.52
CA PHE A 265 9.70 -3.53 -4.52
C PHE A 265 9.62 -4.11 -5.94
N GLN A 266 8.49 -3.88 -6.59
CA GLN A 266 8.27 -4.30 -7.98
C GLN A 266 8.74 -3.18 -8.94
N LEU A 267 9.60 -3.54 -9.89
CA LEU A 267 10.25 -2.62 -10.82
C LEU A 267 9.58 -2.59 -12.19
N GLY A 268 8.93 -3.68 -12.60
CA GLY A 268 8.14 -3.71 -13.84
C GLY A 268 7.69 -5.11 -14.26
N TRP A 269 6.45 -5.20 -14.75
CA TRP A 269 5.91 -6.40 -15.42
C TRP A 269 6.03 -6.38 -16.94
N GLY A 270 6.25 -5.20 -17.53
CA GLY A 270 6.35 -5.03 -18.98
C GLY A 270 7.18 -3.82 -19.35
N ASN A 271 7.28 -3.55 -20.66
CA ASN A 271 8.01 -2.40 -21.16
C ASN A 271 7.27 -1.10 -20.85
N ASP A 272 7.92 -0.20 -20.12
CA ASP A 272 7.43 1.18 -19.96
C ASP A 272 8.40 2.23 -20.50
N ASN A 273 9.61 1.84 -20.90
CA ASN A 273 10.70 2.71 -21.38
C ASN A 273 11.02 3.89 -20.44
N ASN A 274 10.54 3.88 -19.20
CA ASN A 274 10.70 4.99 -18.29
C ASN A 274 12.00 4.86 -17.51
N VAL A 275 12.62 6.01 -17.24
CA VAL A 275 13.63 6.17 -16.21
C VAL A 275 12.93 6.82 -15.03
N THR A 276 12.96 6.17 -13.87
CA THR A 276 12.31 6.70 -12.66
C THR A 276 13.27 6.77 -11.49
N ASN A 277 13.01 7.70 -10.59
CA ASN A 277 13.86 8.02 -9.45
C ASN A 277 13.10 7.78 -8.15
N HIS A 278 13.72 7.02 -7.25
CA HIS A 278 13.10 6.60 -6.00
C HIS A 278 14.03 6.88 -4.83
N SER A 279 13.44 7.38 -3.74
CA SER A 279 14.13 7.54 -2.45
C SER A 279 13.44 6.64 -1.43
N LEU A 280 14.20 5.73 -0.83
CA LEU A 280 13.74 4.79 0.18
C LEU A 280 14.51 5.06 1.48
N LYS A 281 13.79 5.30 2.58
CA LYS A 281 14.42 5.63 3.86
C LYS A 281 13.76 4.90 5.02
N ASN A 282 14.56 4.33 5.91
CA ASN A 282 14.09 3.58 7.08
C ASN A 282 13.02 2.53 6.70
N ILE A 283 13.44 1.54 5.92
CA ILE A 283 12.59 0.46 5.43
C ILE A 283 12.92 -0.85 6.17
N LEU A 284 11.90 -1.47 6.75
CA LEU A 284 11.99 -2.81 7.32
C LEU A 284 11.19 -3.80 6.46
N ILE A 285 11.80 -4.93 6.11
CA ILE A 285 11.10 -6.05 5.47
C ILE A 285 11.03 -7.22 6.46
N GLU A 286 9.82 -7.63 6.80
CA GLU A 286 9.53 -8.80 7.61
C GLU A 286 9.26 -9.99 6.69
N VAL A 287 10.20 -10.94 6.60
CA VAL A 287 10.05 -12.13 5.74
C VAL A 287 9.16 -13.15 6.46
N LYS A 288 7.95 -13.38 5.93
CA LYS A 288 6.97 -14.27 6.57
C LYS A 288 7.08 -15.72 6.09
N ASN A 289 7.28 -15.92 4.78
CA ASN A 289 7.60 -17.23 4.23
C ASN A 289 9.11 -17.35 4.06
N GLN A 290 9.72 -18.21 4.87
CA GLN A 290 11.16 -18.47 4.88
C GLN A 290 11.59 -19.57 3.91
N SER A 291 10.64 -20.35 3.37
CA SER A 291 10.94 -21.44 2.44
C SER A 291 11.01 -20.95 1.00
N TYR A 292 10.06 -20.13 0.57
CA TYR A 292 10.04 -19.59 -0.79
C TYR A 292 9.24 -18.30 -0.93
N THR A 293 9.58 -17.52 -1.96
CA THR A 293 8.76 -16.43 -2.50
C THR A 293 8.77 -16.52 -4.03
N ASN A 294 7.75 -16.03 -4.73
CA ASN A 294 7.73 -16.09 -6.20
C ASN A 294 8.64 -15.02 -6.86
N LEU A 295 9.04 -14.01 -6.08
CA LEU A 295 9.83 -12.85 -6.46
C LEU A 295 10.81 -12.45 -5.34
N ALA A 296 11.82 -11.66 -5.70
CA ALA A 296 12.88 -11.15 -4.82
C ALA A 296 12.51 -9.78 -4.22
N LEU A 297 13.37 -9.30 -3.31
CA LEU A 297 13.28 -7.97 -2.69
C LEU A 297 13.03 -6.86 -3.70
N PHE A 298 13.89 -6.80 -4.73
CA PHE A 298 13.71 -5.98 -5.91
C PHE A 298 13.51 -6.90 -7.11
N SER A 299 12.41 -6.73 -7.83
CA SER A 299 12.09 -7.59 -8.97
C SER A 299 11.67 -6.80 -10.19
N ALA A 300 12.36 -7.00 -11.31
CA ALA A 300 11.90 -6.66 -12.65
C ALA A 300 11.46 -7.95 -13.35
N SER A 301 10.16 -8.18 -13.39
CA SER A 301 9.56 -9.46 -13.80
C SER A 301 9.20 -9.56 -15.29
N LEU A 302 9.48 -8.53 -16.07
CA LEU A 302 9.38 -8.53 -17.52
C LEU A 302 10.39 -9.49 -18.18
N THR A 303 9.95 -10.25 -19.19
CA THR A 303 10.80 -11.14 -19.99
C THR A 303 11.36 -10.46 -21.24
N SER A 304 10.78 -9.32 -21.62
CA SER A 304 11.25 -8.43 -22.68
C SER A 304 10.84 -6.99 -22.35
N GLY A 305 11.53 -6.01 -22.93
CA GLY A 305 11.26 -4.60 -22.69
C GLY A 305 12.22 -3.95 -21.71
N LYS A 306 12.24 -2.62 -21.74
CA LYS A 306 13.21 -1.77 -21.06
C LYS A 306 12.56 -1.09 -19.86
N VAL A 307 13.19 -1.26 -18.71
CA VAL A 307 12.90 -0.51 -17.48
C VAL A 307 14.19 0.00 -16.91
N THR A 308 14.23 1.25 -16.47
CA THR A 308 15.39 1.82 -15.78
C THR A 308 14.93 2.46 -14.48
N ARG A 309 15.50 2.02 -13.36
CA ARG A 309 15.12 2.47 -12.02
C ARG A 309 16.35 2.97 -11.28
N ASN A 310 16.31 4.23 -10.86
CA ASN A 310 17.31 4.83 -9.99
C ASN A 310 16.78 4.80 -8.56
N VAL A 311 17.46 4.10 -7.67
CA VAL A 311 17.02 3.90 -6.28
C VAL A 311 18.11 4.40 -5.35
N THR A 312 17.75 5.34 -4.48
CA THR A 312 18.60 5.80 -3.38
C THR A 312 18.04 5.27 -2.06
N ILE A 313 18.87 4.62 -1.25
CA ILE A 313 18.49 3.99 0.02
C ILE A 313 19.27 4.59 1.17
N ASP A 314 18.55 5.01 2.21
CA ASP A 314 19.11 5.40 3.50
C ASP A 314 18.38 4.64 4.62
N GLY A 315 18.86 3.45 4.95
CA GLY A 315 18.19 2.59 5.92
C GLY A 315 17.30 1.53 5.26
N LEU A 316 17.81 0.32 5.11
CA LEU A 316 17.04 -0.86 4.68
C LEU A 316 17.48 -2.10 5.45
N LYS A 317 16.52 -2.83 6.00
CA LYS A 317 16.76 -4.07 6.73
C LYS A 317 15.88 -5.20 6.23
N VAL A 318 16.50 -6.31 5.84
CA VAL A 318 15.84 -7.56 5.45
C VAL A 318 16.79 -8.74 5.66
N GLN A 319 16.27 -9.89 6.04
CA GLN A 319 17.06 -11.11 6.13
C GLN A 319 16.24 -12.27 5.58
N TYR A 320 16.63 -12.76 4.40
CA TYR A 320 16.11 -14.02 3.87
C TYR A 320 16.96 -15.19 4.37
N GLU A 321 16.35 -16.37 4.47
CA GLU A 321 17.08 -17.58 4.82
C GLU A 321 18.04 -17.97 3.70
N SER A 322 19.22 -18.50 4.04
CA SER A 322 20.22 -18.94 3.06
C SER A 322 19.74 -20.09 2.17
N THR A 323 18.70 -20.80 2.60
CA THR A 323 18.05 -21.91 1.87
C THR A 323 16.78 -21.49 1.13
N GLN A 324 16.36 -20.22 1.25
CA GLN A 324 15.12 -19.73 0.67
C GLN A 324 15.16 -19.78 -0.86
N LYS A 325 14.01 -20.06 -1.49
CA LYS A 325 13.93 -20.24 -2.94
C LYS A 325 13.04 -19.23 -3.64
N VAL A 326 13.38 -18.89 -4.87
CA VAL A 326 12.46 -18.24 -5.80
C VAL A 326 11.60 -19.30 -6.48
N ARG A 327 10.27 -19.16 -6.41
CA ARG A 327 9.27 -20.11 -6.95
C ARG A 327 9.47 -21.56 -6.50
N GLY A 328 10.15 -21.78 -5.38
CA GLY A 328 10.42 -23.11 -4.83
C GLY A 328 11.52 -23.91 -5.53
N THR A 329 12.16 -23.37 -6.58
CA THR A 329 13.15 -24.09 -7.39
C THR A 329 14.56 -23.58 -7.12
N ASP A 330 14.82 -22.32 -7.46
CA ASP A 330 16.16 -21.74 -7.51
C ASP A 330 16.45 -20.93 -6.24
N PRO A 331 17.72 -20.72 -5.87
CA PRO A 331 18.07 -19.84 -4.76
C PRO A 331 17.47 -18.43 -4.94
N LEU A 332 16.87 -17.88 -3.89
CA LEU A 332 16.29 -16.53 -3.94
C LEU A 332 17.40 -15.46 -4.08
N PRO A 333 17.36 -14.57 -5.09
CA PRO A 333 18.29 -13.44 -5.17
C PRO A 333 17.81 -12.24 -4.34
N LEU A 334 18.72 -11.30 -4.03
CA LEU A 334 18.35 -9.94 -3.62
C LEU A 334 17.69 -9.17 -4.77
N PHE A 335 18.24 -9.31 -5.98
CA PHE A 335 17.80 -8.62 -7.19
C PHE A 335 17.38 -9.65 -8.24
N LEU A 336 16.10 -9.66 -8.64
CA LEU A 336 15.60 -10.50 -9.72
C LEU A 336 15.34 -9.66 -10.97
N MET A 337 16.22 -9.73 -11.96
CA MET A 337 16.20 -8.90 -13.17
C MET A 337 16.04 -9.79 -14.41
N LYS A 338 14.81 -10.11 -14.81
CA LYS A 338 14.53 -11.16 -15.81
C LYS A 338 14.82 -10.77 -17.27
N SER A 339 14.84 -9.48 -17.58
CA SER A 339 15.12 -8.97 -18.94
C SER A 339 16.54 -8.40 -19.01
N PRO A 340 17.29 -8.63 -20.10
CA PRO A 340 18.61 -8.02 -20.29
C PRO A 340 18.56 -6.49 -20.40
N ASP A 341 17.38 -5.94 -20.73
CA ASP A 341 17.14 -4.49 -20.82
C ASP A 341 16.61 -3.88 -19.51
N ALA A 342 16.43 -4.69 -18.47
CA ALA A 342 16.11 -4.19 -17.14
C ALA A 342 17.38 -3.68 -16.46
N VAL A 343 17.38 -2.41 -16.06
CA VAL A 343 18.50 -1.74 -15.39
C VAL A 343 18.06 -1.15 -14.06
N MET A 344 18.78 -1.47 -12.99
CA MET A 344 18.64 -0.82 -11.69
C MET A 344 19.95 -0.13 -11.34
N ASN A 345 19.89 1.18 -11.07
CA ASN A 345 20.99 1.94 -10.50
C ASN A 345 20.70 2.13 -9.02
N LEU A 346 21.50 1.54 -8.15
CA LEU A 346 21.27 1.54 -6.70
C LEU A 346 22.42 2.24 -5.99
N ASN A 347 22.09 3.31 -5.26
CA ASN A 347 22.97 3.93 -4.29
C ASN A 347 22.40 3.71 -2.88
N ALA A 348 23.15 3.08 -1.98
CA ALA A 348 22.62 2.70 -0.67
C ALA A 348 23.62 2.89 0.47
N GLN A 349 23.10 3.32 1.61
CA GLN A 349 23.80 3.40 2.89
C GLN A 349 22.90 2.90 4.02
N ASN A 350 23.50 2.57 5.16
CA ASN A 350 22.77 2.08 6.35
C ASN A 350 21.93 0.83 6.04
N VAL A 351 22.52 -0.17 5.38
CA VAL A 351 21.81 -1.37 4.95
C VAL A 351 22.27 -2.63 5.69
N SER A 352 21.31 -3.51 5.97
CA SER A 352 21.52 -4.87 6.45
C SER A 352 20.59 -5.77 5.66
N MET A 353 21.10 -6.35 4.57
CA MET A 353 20.32 -7.20 3.67
C MET A 353 21.09 -8.46 3.29
N SER A 354 20.40 -9.60 3.29
CA SER A 354 20.96 -10.88 2.87
C SER A 354 19.95 -11.75 2.16
N ALA A 355 20.40 -12.49 1.15
CA ALA A 355 19.67 -13.55 0.47
C ALA A 355 20.63 -14.70 0.08
N PRO A 356 20.12 -15.86 -0.37
CA PRO A 356 20.96 -16.94 -0.88
C PRO A 356 21.98 -16.50 -1.95
N ILE A 357 21.54 -15.70 -2.93
CA ILE A 357 22.40 -15.18 -4.01
C ILE A 357 22.18 -13.67 -4.21
N GLY A 358 23.09 -12.99 -4.89
CA GLY A 358 23.00 -11.54 -5.14
C GLY A 358 22.02 -11.21 -6.27
N LEU A 359 22.29 -11.72 -7.47
CA LEU A 359 21.55 -11.43 -8.70
C LEU A 359 20.98 -12.72 -9.30
N GLY A 360 19.71 -12.65 -9.74
CA GLY A 360 19.10 -13.65 -10.61
C GLY A 360 18.56 -13.02 -11.89
N GLY A 361 18.65 -13.73 -13.01
CA GLY A 361 18.26 -13.24 -14.33
C GLY A 361 19.42 -12.65 -15.14
N THR A 362 19.11 -11.89 -16.18
CA THR A 362 20.06 -11.38 -17.19
C THR A 362 20.17 -9.86 -17.24
N GLY A 363 19.35 -9.14 -16.46
CA GLY A 363 19.41 -7.69 -16.38
C GLY A 363 20.60 -7.17 -15.59
N LYS A 364 20.72 -5.84 -15.52
CA LYS A 364 21.88 -5.15 -14.96
C LYS A 364 21.53 -4.45 -13.66
N VAL A 365 22.41 -4.58 -12.68
CA VAL A 365 22.34 -3.84 -11.42
C VAL A 365 23.65 -3.10 -11.23
N ASN A 366 23.61 -1.78 -11.37
CA ASN A 366 24.75 -0.90 -11.13
C ASN A 366 24.70 -0.47 -9.67
N LEU A 367 25.65 -0.97 -8.88
CA LEU A 367 25.65 -0.82 -7.43
C LEU A 367 26.64 0.25 -6.95
N ASN A 368 26.22 0.97 -5.92
CA ASN A 368 27.06 1.65 -4.96
C ASN A 368 26.43 1.45 -3.57
N ILE A 369 26.75 0.33 -2.92
CA ILE A 369 26.24 0.01 -1.58
C ILE A 369 27.39 0.20 -0.61
N CYS A 370 27.34 1.27 0.18
CA CYS A 370 28.37 1.63 1.14
C CYS A 370 29.78 1.70 0.52
N GLY A 371 29.88 2.23 -0.70
CA GLY A 371 31.13 2.34 -1.45
C GLY A 371 31.51 1.09 -2.24
N SER A 372 30.81 -0.04 -2.07
CA SER A 372 31.02 -1.23 -2.89
C SER A 372 30.22 -1.18 -4.19
N THR A 373 30.87 -1.53 -5.29
CA THR A 373 30.25 -1.70 -6.61
C THR A 373 30.03 -3.17 -6.98
N GLU A 374 30.43 -4.11 -6.12
CA GLU A 374 30.33 -5.54 -6.38
C GLU A 374 28.96 -6.10 -6.01
N ILE A 375 28.44 -7.01 -6.83
CA ILE A 375 27.22 -7.76 -6.52
C ILE A 375 27.56 -8.87 -5.52
N SER A 376 27.15 -8.67 -4.27
CA SER A 376 27.13 -9.66 -3.19
C SER A 376 25.71 -10.16 -2.90
N ASN A 377 25.61 -11.32 -2.24
CA ASN A 377 24.37 -11.84 -1.67
C ASN A 377 24.08 -11.29 -0.25
N GLN A 378 25.03 -10.55 0.32
CA GLN A 378 24.90 -9.93 1.64
C GLN A 378 25.60 -8.57 1.70
N TYR A 379 24.95 -7.62 2.36
CA TYR A 379 25.50 -6.31 2.70
C TYR A 379 25.16 -5.97 4.14
N SER A 380 26.14 -5.47 4.89
CA SER A 380 25.96 -5.00 6.27
C SER A 380 26.88 -3.81 6.49
N CYS A 381 26.30 -2.61 6.57
CA CYS A 381 27.06 -1.38 6.67
C CYS A 381 26.23 -0.20 7.19
N GLY A 382 26.91 0.79 7.75
CA GLY A 382 26.28 1.97 8.36
C GLY A 382 25.57 1.66 9.67
N ASN A 383 24.68 2.56 10.11
CA ASN A 383 23.95 2.44 11.37
C ASN A 383 22.55 1.84 11.16
N VAL A 384 22.48 0.53 11.01
CA VAL A 384 21.23 -0.22 10.78
C VAL A 384 20.37 -0.39 12.04
N SER A 385 20.89 -0.06 13.23
CA SER A 385 20.15 -0.18 14.50
C SER A 385 18.92 0.75 14.57
N ASN A 386 18.92 1.80 13.75
CA ASN A 386 17.82 2.76 13.64
C ASN A 386 16.79 2.37 12.56
N VAL A 387 17.02 1.29 11.81
CA VAL A 387 16.12 0.83 10.76
C VAL A 387 15.05 -0.08 11.37
N ASN A 388 13.94 0.53 11.77
CA ASN A 388 12.86 -0.13 12.50
C ASN A 388 11.55 -0.17 11.70
N GLY A 389 11.45 0.60 10.60
CA GLY A 389 10.21 0.74 9.85
C GLY A 389 9.03 1.26 10.69
N CYS A 390 7.82 1.02 10.22
CA CYS A 390 6.59 1.36 10.93
C CYS A 390 6.01 0.15 11.69
N GLY A 391 5.61 0.35 12.94
CA GLY A 391 4.81 -0.61 13.71
C GLY A 391 3.31 -0.59 13.36
N TRP A 392 2.55 -1.56 13.89
CA TRP A 392 1.09 -1.61 13.77
C TRP A 392 0.37 -0.57 14.63
#